data_AF-A0A353Q4S6-F1
#
_entry.id   AF-A0A353Q4S6-F1
#
_cell.length_a   1.000
_cell.length_b   1.000
_cell.length_c   1.000
_cell.angle_alpha   90.00
_cell.angle_beta   90.00
_cell.angle_gamma   90.00
#
_symmetry.space_group_name_H-M   'P 1'
#
loop_
_entity.id
_entity.type
_entity.pdbx_description
1 polymer ?
#
loop_
_entity_poly.entity_id
_entity_poly.type
_entity_poly.pdbx_seq_one_letter_code
_entity_poly.pdbx_strand_id
1 'polypeptide(L)'
;MTTDIHRLLDRYFQGGTTTEEEKTLRRFFAQENLPEEWHETAAIFRFLEDESTALKVLKEIQREEALPVQRTFRLKTIVTVAAAACAFIALLLVL
;
A
#
# COMPACT_ATOMS: atom_id res chain seq x y z
N MET A 1 15.80 -31.72 1.54
CA MET A 1 16.47 -31.29 2.77
C MET A 1 15.40 -30.81 3.73
N THR A 2 15.28 -31.44 4.89
CA THR A 2 14.38 -30.99 5.95
C THR A 2 14.99 -29.72 6.53
N THR A 3 14.30 -28.58 6.39
CA THR A 3 14.78 -27.31 6.97
C THR A 3 14.68 -27.40 8.48
N ASP A 4 15.81 -27.25 9.17
CA ASP A 4 15.86 -27.13 10.62
C ASP A 4 15.36 -25.74 11.02
N ILE A 5 14.15 -25.68 11.56
CA ILE A 5 13.48 -24.43 11.93
C ILE A 5 14.20 -23.74 13.10
N HIS A 6 14.76 -24.47 14.06
CA HIS A 6 15.49 -23.87 15.18
C HIS A 6 16.73 -23.12 14.68
N ARG A 7 17.55 -23.80 13.87
CA ARG A 7 18.75 -23.18 13.28
C ARG A 7 18.40 -21.96 12.42
N LEU A 8 17.30 -22.04 11.67
CA LEU A 8 16.89 -20.94 10.80
C LEU A 8 16.39 -19.74 11.62
N LEU A 9 15.67 -20.01 12.70
CA LEU A 9 15.19 -18.99 13.62
C LEU A 9 16.34 -18.30 14.37
N ASP A 10 17.34 -19.05 14.83
CA ASP A 10 18.54 -18.47 15.47
C ASP A 10 19.24 -17.47 14.53
N ARG A 11 19.39 -17.83 13.25
CA ARG A 11 19.95 -16.93 12.24
C ARG A 11 19.07 -15.71 11.96
N TYR A 12 17.75 -15.88 11.99
CA TYR A 12 16.80 -14.79 11.81
C TYR A 12 16.96 -13.74 12.91
N PHE A 13 17.04 -14.18 14.17
CA PHE A 13 17.30 -13.29 15.30
C PHE A 13 18.69 -12.63 15.25
N GLN A 14 19.66 -13.26 14.59
CA GLN A 14 20.98 -12.67 14.33
C GLN A 14 21.01 -11.74 13.09
N GLY A 15 19.90 -11.62 12.34
CA GLY A 15 19.82 -10.82 11.12
C GLY A 15 20.58 -11.42 9.92
N GLY A 16 20.93 -12.71 9.97
CA GLY A 16 21.73 -13.40 8.96
C GLY A 16 20.92 -14.17 7.92
N THR A 17 19.61 -13.93 7.81
CA THR A 17 18.72 -14.65 6.89
C THR A 17 18.51 -13.95 5.55
N THR A 18 18.23 -14.75 4.52
CA THR A 18 17.77 -14.27 3.22
C THR A 18 16.25 -14.13 3.20
N THR A 19 15.72 -13.39 2.21
CA THR A 19 14.27 -13.21 2.04
C THR A 19 13.51 -14.54 1.84
N GLU A 20 14.10 -15.51 1.16
CA GLU A 20 13.46 -16.83 0.94
C GLU A 20 13.44 -17.69 2.22
N GLU A 21 14.47 -17.57 3.03
CA GLU A 21 14.53 -18.20 4.36
C GLU A 21 13.46 -17.60 5.28
N GLU A 22 13.31 -16.28 5.31
CA GLU A 22 12.26 -15.62 6.09
C GLU A 22 10.85 -15.96 5.59
N LYS A 23 10.66 -16.11 4.27
CA LYS A 23 9.38 -16.62 3.72
C LYS A 23 9.08 -18.03 4.24
N THR A 24 10.11 -18.85 4.41
CA THR A 24 9.97 -20.19 4.99
C THR A 24 9.51 -20.11 6.45
N LEU A 25 10.13 -19.24 7.26
CA LEU A 25 9.71 -19.00 8.65
C LEU A 25 8.26 -18.49 8.72
N ARG A 26 7.89 -17.51 7.89
CA ARG A 26 6.51 -17.00 7.81
C ARG A 26 5.50 -18.11 7.53
N ARG A 27 5.77 -18.96 6.52
CA ARG A 27 4.88 -20.11 6.20
C ARG A 27 4.83 -21.15 7.31
N PHE A 28 5.93 -21.37 8.04
CA PHE A 28 5.95 -22.30 9.16
C PHE A 28 5.06 -21.79 10.30
N PHE A 29 5.23 -20.53 10.71
CA PHE A 29 4.50 -19.94 11.84
C PHE A 29 3.04 -19.55 11.55
N ALA A 30 2.65 -19.50 10.28
CA ALA A 30 1.26 -19.30 9.86
C ALA A 30 0.37 -20.53 10.09
N GLN A 31 0.94 -21.71 10.40
CA GLN A 31 0.16 -22.93 10.65
C GLN A 31 -0.65 -22.79 11.94
N GLU A 32 -1.91 -23.24 11.93
CA GLU A 32 -2.81 -23.15 13.10
C GLU A 32 -2.39 -24.09 14.25
N ASN A 33 -1.98 -25.32 13.92
CA ASN A 33 -1.63 -26.37 14.88
C ASN A 33 -0.12 -26.47 15.10
N LEU A 34 0.47 -25.44 15.70
CA LEU A 34 1.87 -25.46 16.11
C LEU A 34 2.03 -26.08 17.51
N PRO A 35 3.14 -26.77 17.79
CA PRO A 35 3.51 -27.14 19.16
C PRO A 35 3.62 -25.91 20.09
N GLU A 36 3.38 -26.12 21.39
CA GLU A 36 3.35 -25.05 22.40
C GLU A 36 4.64 -24.21 22.44
N GLU A 37 5.79 -24.84 22.24
CA GLU A 37 7.11 -24.19 22.20
C GLU A 37 7.20 -23.07 21.14
N TRP A 38 6.36 -23.13 20.10
CA TRP A 38 6.36 -22.17 19.00
C TRP A 38 5.33 -21.07 19.18
N HIS A 39 4.39 -21.16 20.12
CA HIS A 39 3.30 -20.19 20.25
C HIS A 39 3.80 -18.76 20.47
N GLU A 40 4.77 -18.57 21.35
CA GLU A 40 5.34 -17.24 21.64
C GLU A 40 6.02 -16.65 20.41
N THR A 41 6.81 -17.45 19.69
CA THR A 41 7.51 -17.02 18.48
C THR A 41 6.52 -16.77 17.34
N ALA A 42 5.51 -17.63 17.19
CA ALA A 42 4.48 -17.54 16.16
C ALA A 42 3.71 -16.21 16.24
N ALA A 43 3.49 -15.69 17.44
CA ALA A 43 2.80 -14.41 17.64
C ALA A 43 3.49 -13.26 16.88
N ILE A 44 4.82 -13.21 16.89
CA ILE A 44 5.60 -12.17 16.19
C ILE A 44 5.41 -12.29 14.67
N PHE A 45 5.43 -13.50 14.13
CA PHE A 45 5.27 -13.72 12.69
C PHE A 45 3.84 -13.48 12.21
N ARG A 46 2.84 -13.87 12.99
CA ARG A 46 1.41 -13.67 12.66
C ARG A 46 1.03 -12.20 12.68
N PHE A 47 1.49 -11.44 13.68
CA PHE A 47 1.25 -10.00 13.76
C PHE A 47 1.72 -9.26 12.50
N LEU A 48 2.91 -9.60 11.99
CA LEU A 48 3.47 -8.99 10.78
C LEU A 48 2.65 -9.29 9.52
N GLU A 49 2.05 -10.48 9.44
CA GLU A 49 1.20 -10.87 8.31
C GLU A 49 -0.12 -10.08 8.31
N ASP A 50 -0.75 -9.96 9.48
CA ASP A 50 -1.97 -9.18 9.68
C ASP A 50 -1.77 -7.70 9.32
N GLU A 51 -0.68 -7.09 9.76
CA GLU A 51 -0.35 -5.70 9.44
C GLU A 51 -0.18 -5.50 7.92
N SER A 52 0.53 -6.41 7.25
CA SER A 52 0.75 -6.33 5.80
C SER A 52 -0.55 -6.42 5.01
N THR A 53 -1.50 -7.21 5.49
CA THR A 53 -2.82 -7.39 4.88
C THR A 53 -3.69 -6.18 5.15
N ALA A 54 -3.73 -5.70 6.39
CA ALA A 54 -4.46 -4.48 6.76
C ALA A 54 -3.98 -3.28 5.94
N LEU A 55 -2.67 -3.10 5.74
CA LEU A 55 -2.12 -2.02 4.92
C LEU A 55 -2.52 -2.12 3.44
N LYS A 56 -2.65 -3.33 2.90
CA LYS A 56 -3.14 -3.52 1.51
C LYS A 56 -4.59 -3.09 1.40
N VAL A 57 -5.44 -3.53 2.33
CA VAL A 57 -6.86 -3.16 2.38
C VAL A 57 -7.01 -1.64 2.51
N LEU A 58 -6.26 -1.00 3.41
CA LEU A 58 -6.28 0.45 3.57
C LEU A 58 -5.88 1.19 2.28
N LYS A 59 -4.86 0.71 1.56
CA LYS A 59 -4.43 1.31 0.27
C LYS A 59 -5.49 1.13 -0.82
N GLU A 60 -6.19 0.00 -0.83
CA GLU A 60 -7.28 -0.27 -1.76
C GLU A 60 -8.45 0.69 -1.51
N ILE A 61 -8.87 0.86 -0.26
CA ILE A 61 -9.91 1.84 0.13
C ILE A 61 -9.50 3.26 -0.29
N GLN A 62 -8.26 3.69 -0.02
CA GLN A 62 -7.78 5.02 -0.42
C GLN A 62 -7.79 5.22 -1.95
N ARG A 63 -7.53 4.15 -2.72
CA ARG A 63 -7.55 4.19 -4.18
C ARG A 63 -8.97 4.31 -4.73
N GLU A 64 -9.93 3.63 -4.11
CA GLU A 64 -11.35 3.74 -4.48
C GLU A 64 -11.92 5.14 -4.18
N GLU A 65 -11.53 5.75 -3.06
CA GLU A 65 -11.98 7.12 -2.71
C GLU A 65 -11.30 8.23 -3.55
N ALA A 66 -10.18 7.93 -4.20
CA ALA A 66 -9.49 8.85 -5.12
C ALA A 66 -10.20 8.95 -6.49
N LEU A 67 -11.48 9.31 -6.51
CA LEU A 67 -12.16 9.75 -7.73
C LEU A 67 -11.48 11.04 -8.25
N PRO A 68 -11.29 11.21 -9.57
CA PRO A 68 -10.64 12.40 -10.11
C PRO A 68 -11.52 13.62 -9.82
N VAL A 69 -11.03 14.51 -8.95
CA VAL A 69 -11.61 15.83 -8.75
C VAL A 69 -11.53 16.59 -10.08
N GLN A 70 -12.60 16.54 -10.88
CA GLN A 70 -12.76 17.24 -12.17
C GLN A 70 -12.72 18.79 -12.06
N ARG A 71 -12.36 19.33 -10.90
CA ARG A 71 -12.53 20.75 -10.57
C ARG A 71 -11.58 21.65 -11.37
N THR A 72 -10.41 21.16 -11.77
CA THR A 72 -9.40 21.96 -12.49
C THR A 72 -9.74 22.17 -13.97
N PHE A 73 -10.38 21.20 -14.63
CA PHE A 73 -10.77 21.32 -16.04
C PHE A 73 -11.91 22.32 -16.24
N ARG A 74 -12.93 22.30 -15.37
CA ARG A 74 -14.08 23.23 -15.49
C ARG A 74 -13.67 24.70 -15.33
N LEU A 75 -12.72 25.00 -14.44
CA LEU A 75 -12.20 26.36 -14.24
C LEU A 75 -11.44 26.89 -15.46
N LYS A 76 -10.61 26.05 -16.12
CA LYS A 76 -9.87 26.45 -17.32
C LYS A 76 -10.82 26.81 -18.47
N THR A 77 -11.88 26.03 -18.68
CA THR A 77 -12.89 26.33 -19.72
C THR A 77 -13.64 27.63 -19.45
N ILE A 78 -13.99 27.91 -18.18
CA ILE A 78 -14.66 29.17 -17.80
C ILE A 78 -13.74 30.37 -18.05
N VAL A 79 -12.45 30.28 -17.70
CA VAL A 79 -11.48 31.36 -17.92
C VAL A 79 -11.29 31.63 -19.42
N THR A 80 -11.20 30.60 -20.26
CA THR A 80 -11.03 30.80 -21.71
C THR A 80 -12.26 31.43 -22.36
N VAL A 81 -13.46 31.03 -21.94
CA VAL A 81 -14.71 31.62 -22.48
C VAL A 81 -14.85 33.08 -22.04
N ALA A 82 -14.52 33.39 -20.79
CA ALA A 82 -14.55 34.78 -20.29
C ALA A 82 -13.55 35.68 -21.05
N ALA A 83 -12.33 35.20 -21.31
CA ALA A 83 -11.34 35.97 -22.06
C ALA A 83 -11.78 36.25 -23.51
N ALA A 84 -12.38 35.26 -24.19
CA ALA A 84 -12.90 35.43 -25.54
C ALA A 84 -14.06 36.45 -25.58
N ALA A 85 -14.96 36.41 -24.60
CA ALA A 85 -16.06 37.38 -24.49
C ALA A 85 -15.53 38.81 -24.25
N CYS A 86 -14.55 39.00 -23.37
CA CYS A 86 -13.92 40.30 -23.16
C CYS A 86 -13.24 40.84 -24.42
N ALA A 87 -12.53 40.00 -25.17
CA ALA A 87 -11.89 40.41 -26.42
C ALA A 87 -12.92 40.82 -27.49
N PHE A 88 -14.04 40.09 -27.59
CA PHE A 88 -15.12 40.42 -28.52
C PHE A 88 -15.82 41.74 -28.15
N ILE A 89 -16.09 41.96 -26.87
CA ILE A 89 -16.68 43.22 -26.37
C ILE A 89 -15.71 44.39 -26.61
N ALA A 90 -14.42 44.22 -26.36
CA ALA A 90 -13.41 45.25 -26.65
C ALA A 90 -13.35 45.59 -28.14
N LEU A 91 -13.45 44.60 -29.03
CA LEU A 91 -13.47 44.82 -30.48
C LEU A 91 -14.71 45.62 -30.93
N LEU A 92 -15.88 45.32 -30.36
CA LEU A 92 -17.12 46.06 -30.64
C LEU A 92 -17.11 47.49 -30.12
N LEU A 93 -16.33 47.80 -29.08
CA LEU A 93 -16.18 49.16 -28.56
C LEU A 93 -15.17 50.02 -29.34
N VAL A 94 -14.31 49.39 -30.15
CA VAL A 94 -13.27 50.05 -30.96
C VAL A 94 -13.74 50.28 -32.41
N LEU A 95 -14.76 49.54 -32.87
CA LEU A 95 -15.42 49.71 -34.17
C LEU A 95 -16.48 50.82 -34.12
#